data_AF-A0A4Q5XQB8-F1
#
_entry.id   AF-A0A4Q5XQB8-F1
#
_cell.length_a   1.000
_cell.length_b   1.000
_cell.length_c   1.000
_cell.angle_alpha   90.00
_cell.angle_beta   90.00
_cell.angle_gamma   90.00
#
_symmetry.space_group_name_H-M   'P 1'
#
loop_
_entity.id
_entity.type
_entity.pdbx_description
1 polymer ?
#
loop_
_entity_poly.entity_id
_entity_poly.type
_entity_poly.pdbx_seq_one_letter_code
_entity_poly.pdbx_strand_id
1 'polypeptide(L)'
;MSQRERRAAADGLAQDLGKSVMTAPLNHVRGVYVQQIDLVQGRMALIDTGRHAVLVEWRPVMERFAGREIEGVWRGQGISWSLTRGRGMGLGLAM
;
A
#
# COMPACT_ATOMS: atom_id res chain seq x y z
N MET A 1 -17.78 6.02 11.24
CA MET A 1 -16.57 5.23 11.55
C MET A 1 -15.48 6.19 12.01
N SER A 2 -15.00 6.03 13.24
CA SER A 2 -14.24 7.06 13.96
C SER A 2 -12.75 6.92 13.72
N GLN A 3 -12.06 8.03 13.45
CA GLN A 3 -10.63 8.12 13.12
C GLN A 3 -9.69 7.39 14.11
N ARG A 4 -10.16 7.12 15.34
CA ARG A 4 -9.43 6.35 16.35
C ARG A 4 -9.22 4.88 15.97
N GLU A 5 -10.22 4.24 15.35
CA GLU A 5 -10.15 2.81 15.03
C GLU A 5 -9.08 2.54 13.95
N ARG A 6 -8.96 3.44 12.97
CA ARG A 6 -7.92 3.36 11.94
C ARG A 6 -6.52 3.52 12.50
N ARG A 7 -6.38 4.32 13.56
CA ARG A 7 -5.09 4.59 14.20
C ARG A 7 -4.61 3.38 15.00
N ALA A 8 -5.50 2.72 15.72
CA ALA A 8 -5.18 1.50 16.47
C ALA A 8 -4.71 0.34 15.56
N ALA A 9 -5.32 0.17 14.38
CA ALA A 9 -4.89 -0.84 13.41
C ALA A 9 -3.51 -0.50 12.79
N ALA A 10 -3.24 0.79 12.56
CA ALA A 10 -1.95 1.25 12.06
C ALA A 10 -0.82 1.05 13.09
N ASP A 11 -1.09 1.31 14.37
CA ASP A 11 -0.13 1.05 15.46
C ASP A 11 0.21 -0.44 15.60
N GLY A 12 -0.79 -1.33 15.55
CA GLY A 12 -0.55 -2.78 15.64
C GLY A 12 0.28 -3.34 14.48
N LEU A 13 0.05 -2.86 13.25
CA LEU A 13 0.84 -3.26 12.08
C LEU A 13 2.25 -2.66 12.09
N ALA A 14 2.43 -1.45 12.64
CA ALA A 14 3.75 -0.84 12.76
C ALA A 14 4.67 -1.62 13.71
N GLN A 15 4.09 -2.24 14.74
CA GLN A 15 4.81 -3.10 15.68
C GLN A 15 5.22 -4.45 15.07
N ASP A 16 4.40 -5.01 14.16
CA ASP A 16 4.67 -6.28 13.48
C ASP A 16 5.66 -6.12 12.30
N LEU A 17 5.54 -5.03 11.54
CA LEU A 17 6.43 -4.74 10.40
C LEU A 17 7.73 -3.99 10.77
N GLY A 18 7.85 -3.49 12.00
CA GLY A 18 8.98 -2.65 12.44
C GLY A 18 9.13 -1.34 11.64
N LYS A 19 8.07 -0.88 10.97
CA LYS A 19 8.03 0.29 10.09
C LYS A 19 6.75 1.09 10.32
N SER A 20 6.84 2.42 10.31
CA SER A 20 5.66 3.29 10.47
C SER A 20 4.63 3.05 9.37
N VAL A 21 3.44 2.59 9.76
CA VAL A 21 2.28 2.41 8.88
C VAL A 21 1.44 3.68 8.90
N MET A 22 1.35 4.37 7.77
CA MET A 22 0.50 5.56 7.64
C MET A 22 -0.80 5.20 6.92
N THR A 23 -1.94 5.50 7.56
CA THR A 23 -3.27 5.47 6.93
C THR A 23 -3.60 6.87 6.42
N ALA A 24 -3.15 7.21 5.22
CA ALA A 24 -3.42 8.51 4.63
C ALA A 24 -4.16 8.36 3.29
N PRO A 25 -5.16 9.21 3.00
CA PRO A 25 -5.61 9.44 1.64
C PRO A 25 -4.48 10.23 0.96
N LEU A 26 -3.42 9.53 0.56
CA LEU A 26 -2.40 10.16 -0.26
C LEU A 26 -3.06 10.50 -1.58
N ASN A 27 -3.11 11.79 -1.94
CA ASN A 27 -3.54 12.24 -3.27
C ASN A 27 -2.75 11.51 -4.37
N HIS A 28 -1.54 11.05 -4.03
CA HIS A 28 -0.65 10.31 -4.88
C HIS A 28 0.23 9.37 -4.06
N VAL A 29 0.26 8.09 -4.43
CA VAL A 29 1.11 7.05 -3.83
C VAL A 29 1.86 6.34 -4.93
N ARG A 30 3.14 6.07 -4.73
CA ARG A 30 3.97 5.33 -5.68
C ARG A 30 4.88 4.37 -4.92
N GLY A 31 4.90 3.11 -5.33
CA GLY A 31 5.73 2.07 -4.72
C GLY A 31 5.43 0.69 -5.27
N VAL A 32 6.12 -0.32 -4.74
CA VAL A 32 5.94 -1.71 -5.13
C VAL A 32 4.77 -2.30 -4.35
N TYR A 33 3.80 -2.87 -5.08
CA TYR A 33 2.74 -3.64 -4.43
C TYR A 33 3.32 -4.98 -3.95
N VAL A 34 3.37 -5.15 -2.63
CA VAL A 34 3.97 -6.33 -2.00
C VAL A 34 2.93 -7.44 -1.91
N GLN A 35 1.84 -7.19 -1.20
CA GLN A 35 0.78 -8.18 -0.95
C GLN A 35 -0.50 -7.51 -0.44
N GLN A 36 -1.60 -8.27 -0.48
CA GLN A 36 -2.83 -7.93 0.24
C GLN A 36 -2.74 -8.42 1.69
N ILE A 37 -3.38 -7.69 2.58
CA ILE A 37 -3.53 -8.03 3.99
C ILE A 37 -5.03 -8.03 4.27
N ASP A 38 -5.55 -9.19 4.67
CA ASP A 38 -6.91 -9.32 5.16
C ASP A 38 -6.98 -8.77 6.59
N LEU A 39 -7.64 -7.62 6.74
CA LEU A 39 -7.89 -7.00 8.02
C LEU A 39 -9.38 -7.10 8.36
N VAL A 40 -9.69 -6.96 9.65
CA VAL A 40 -11.07 -7.01 10.17
C VAL A 40 -11.98 -5.95 9.50
N GLN A 41 -11.42 -4.85 9.01
CA GLN A 41 -12.15 -3.77 8.32
C GLN A 41 -12.23 -3.91 6.80
N GLY A 42 -11.67 -4.99 6.24
CA GLY A 42 -11.57 -5.21 4.80
C GLY A 42 -10.15 -5.46 4.35
N ARG A 43 -9.96 -5.72 3.05
CA ARG A 43 -8.63 -5.95 2.49
C ARG A 43 -7.90 -4.65 2.26
N MET A 44 -6.64 -4.61 2.69
CA MET A 44 -5.73 -3.50 2.38
C MET A 44 -4.53 -4.00 1.61
N ALA A 45 -4.03 -3.19 0.69
CA ALA A 45 -2.82 -3.46 -0.05
C ALA A 45 -1.65 -2.77 0.64
N LEU A 46 -0.57 -3.51 0.84
CA LEU A 46 0.69 -2.97 1.32
C LEU A 46 1.53 -2.51 0.13
N ILE A 47 1.85 -1.22 0.09
CA ILE A 47 2.73 -0.64 -0.91
C ILE A 47 4.02 -0.19 -0.23
N ASP A 48 5.13 -0.74 -0.69
CA ASP A 48 6.46 -0.34 -0.25
C ASP A 48 6.99 0.78 -1.15
N THR A 49 7.21 1.96 -0.56
CA THR A 49 7.78 3.13 -1.28
C THR A 49 9.30 3.14 -1.29
N GLY A 50 9.94 2.14 -0.65
CA GLY A 50 11.38 2.07 -0.36
C GLY A 50 11.80 2.86 0.87
N ARG A 51 11.01 3.85 1.32
CA ARG A 51 11.27 4.64 2.54
C ARG A 51 10.30 4.34 3.69
N HIS A 52 9.05 4.08 3.35
CA HIS A 52 7.99 3.73 4.29
C HIS A 52 6.98 2.82 3.59
N ALA A 53 6.21 2.08 4.38
CA ALA A 53 5.11 1.29 3.86
C ALA A 53 3.79 2.05 4.07
N VAL A 54 2.92 1.97 3.07
CA VAL A 54 1.60 2.60 3.10
C VAL A 54 0.54 1.54 2.85
N LEU A 55 -0.50 1.61 3.68
CA LEU A 55 -1.69 0.78 3.52
C LEU A 55 -2.75 1.57 2.79
N VAL A 56 -3.19 1.00 1.69
CA VAL A 56 -4.24 1.57 0.85
C VAL A 56 -5.35 0.55 0.71
N GLU A 57 -6.54 1.00 0.34
CA GLU A 57 -7.65 0.11 0.04
C GLU A 57 -7.26 -0.86 -1.08
N TRP A 58 -7.36 -2.16 -0.82
CA TRP A 58 -7.07 -3.16 -1.83
C TRP A 58 -8.13 -3.12 -2.93
N ARG A 59 -7.68 -3.22 -4.19
CA ARG A 59 -8.58 -3.39 -5.33
C ARG A 59 -8.16 -4.64 -6.11
N PRO A 60 -9.11 -5.43 -6.67
CA PRO A 60 -8.79 -6.63 -7.44
C PRO A 60 -7.82 -6.37 -8.60
N VAL A 61 -7.86 -5.16 -9.18
CA VAL A 61 -6.92 -4.76 -10.23
C VAL A 61 -5.46 -4.78 -9.77
N MET A 62 -5.17 -4.65 -8.47
CA MET A 62 -3.81 -4.61 -7.93
C MET A 62 -3.13 -5.98 -7.93
N GLU A 63 -3.88 -7.08 -7.87
CA GLU A 63 -3.31 -8.43 -7.91
C GLU A 63 -2.47 -8.67 -9.17
N ARG A 64 -2.89 -8.10 -10.31
CA ARG A 64 -2.14 -8.18 -11.57
C ARG A 64 -0.82 -7.39 -11.54
N PHE A 65 -0.60 -6.58 -10.51
CA PHE A 65 0.57 -5.74 -10.31
C PHE A 65 1.45 -6.22 -9.14
N ALA A 66 1.20 -7.41 -8.58
CA ALA A 66 2.01 -7.96 -7.50
C ALA A 66 3.49 -8.02 -7.88
N GLY A 67 4.35 -7.54 -6.98
CA GLY A 67 5.80 -7.45 -7.21
C GLY A 67 6.21 -6.40 -8.25
N ARG A 68 5.29 -5.52 -8.68
CA ARG A 68 5.58 -4.44 -9.64
C ARG A 68 5.41 -3.07 -8.97
N GLU A 69 6.15 -2.10 -9.50
CA GLU A 69 5.96 -0.70 -9.12
C GLU A 69 4.65 -0.17 -9.72
N ILE A 70 3.82 0.37 -8.85
CA ILE A 70 2.53 0.97 -9.18
C ILE A 70 2.44 2.38 -8.63
N GLU A 71 1.56 3.14 -9.25
CA GLU A 71 1.19 4.48 -8.85
C GLU A 71 -0.33 4.56 -8.69
N GLY A 72 -0.75 5.06 -7.54
CA GLY A 72 -2.13 5.36 -7.21
C GLY A 72 -2.33 6.87 -7.18
N VAL A 73 -3.27 7.38 -7.96
CA VAL A 73 -3.66 8.79 -7.93
C VAL A 73 -5.11 8.88 -7.47
N TRP A 74 -5.39 9.73 -6.48
CA TRP A 74 -6.77 10.01 -6.07
C TRP A 74 -7.50 10.78 -7.17
N ARG A 75 -8.53 10.17 -7.75
CA ARG A 75 -9.36 10.72 -8.82
C ARG A 75 -10.79 10.78 -8.32
N GLY A 76 -11.18 11.88 -7.66
CA GLY A 76 -12.57 12.24 -7.30
C GLY A 76 -13.37 11.20 -6.49
N GLN A 77 -13.72 10.08 -7.11
CA GLN A 77 -14.48 8.96 -6.57
C GLN A 77 -13.61 7.78 -6.07
N GLY A 78 -12.27 7.87 -6.15
CA GLY A 78 -11.38 6.86 -5.57
C GLY A 78 -9.97 6.86 -6.15
N ILE A 79 -9.16 5.87 -5.79
CA ILE A 79 -7.78 5.75 -6.26
C ILE A 79 -7.74 5.03 -7.61
N SER A 80 -7.14 5.67 -8.61
CA SER A 80 -6.80 5.06 -9.89
C SER A 80 -5.38 4.50 -9.83
N TRP A 81 -5.24 3.20 -10.07
CA TRP A 81 -3.96 2.48 -10.05
C TRP A 81 -3.42 2.29 -11.47
N SER A 82 -2.14 2.56 -11.68
CA SER A 82 -1.43 2.35 -12.95
C SER A 82 -0.03 1.79 -12.70
N LEU A 83 0.50 1.00 -13.63
CA LEU A 83 1.91 0.60 -13.59
C LEU A 83 2.78 1.82 -13.90
N THR A 84 3.80 2.08 -13.07
CA THR A 84 4.78 3.09 -13.42
C THR A 84 5.72 2.55 -14.47
N ARG A 85 5.96 3.35 -15.50
CA ARG A 85 6.92 3.05 -16.57
C ARG A 85 8.33 3.44 -16.09
N GLY A 86 8.73 2.94 -14.93
CA GLY A 86 10.01 3.23 -14.32
C GLY A 86 10.49 1.95 -13.69
N ARG A 87 11.59 1.40 -14.22
CA ARG A 87 12.35 0.23 -13.73
C ARG A 87 11.53 -0.63 -12.76
N GLY A 88 11.04 -1.77 -13.25
CA GLY A 88 10.90 -2.91 -12.34
C GLY A 88 12.26 -3.06 -11.67
N MET A 89 12.39 -2.60 -10.42
CA MET A 89 13.43 -3.07 -9.54
C MET A 89 13.14 -4.55 -9.45
N GLY A 90 13.82 -5.32 -10.32
CA GLY A 90 14.02 -6.73 -10.07
C GLY A 90 14.44 -6.79 -8.62
N LEU A 91 13.63 -7.46 -7.82
CA LEU A 91 13.96 -7.79 -6.46
C LEU A 91 15.25 -8.61 -6.53
N GLY A 92 16.38 -7.91 -6.55
CA GLY A 92 17.64 -8.41 -6.04
C GLY A 92 17.40 -8.61 -4.56
N LEU A 93 16.78 -9.74 -4.22
CA LEU A 93 17.07 -10.43 -2.99
C LEU A 93 18.58 -10.72 -3.03
N ALA A 94 19.36 -9.79 -2.52
CA ALA A 94 20.65 -10.14 -1.96
C ALA A 94 20.33 -10.94 -0.68
N MET A 95 20.39 -12.26 -0.80
CA MET A 95 20.79 -13.15 0.28
C MET A 95 22.10 -13.80 -0.13
#